data_AF-A0A5N5WWL1-F1
#
_entry.id   AF-A0A5N5WWL1-F1
#
_cell.length_a   1.000
_cell.length_b   1.000
_cell.length_c   1.000
_cell.angle_alpha   90.00
_cell.angle_beta   90.00
_cell.angle_gamma   90.00
#
_symmetry.space_group_name_H-M   'P 1'
#
loop_
_entity.id
_entity.type
_entity.pdbx_description
1 polymer ?
#
loop_
_entity_poly.entity_id
_entity_poly.type
_entity_poly.pdbx_seq_one_letter_code
_entity_poly.pdbx_strand_id
1 'polypeptide(L)'
;MIPPCDPAILENNPQFKRLYQNLTANLLKPDASTHANDAQPARKAVHDELKNCRTRHAKQQIKKQILRQLVFDHDNNLPDEFRDTIIIISLYLDSSPNQLELDGDDPDGADALSLLAPDIETFYSELPTLIPPFSNALSSALRDLRLIANAGDAWNSQSTESSRPRTRVRQAMMRAPVSLSSQLEDRVRKLRQKQLSELPAARTRMAATAVEVLAVRAAVLERTVMLLERAKHGALARATKAKAAHLAIVAQGLEGKLNVMKLDISATIYKPETVAALSRYRQHLRDTREQLKERQASALEELKAYEEVDCEALNRGGSRGRSESAPMKEIARRYGALIHDIEDCHSLRLDKPDPFILTLNKTTKMADEALSIYDEIEIEDMTFDPVLQIYHYPCPCGDRFEIAIDDLREGEEIAVCPSCSLMIKVIFDIDDLAKDGP
;
A
#
# COMPACT_ATOMS: atom_id res chain seq x y z
N MET A 1 44.86 -36.92 -27.54
CA MET A 1 43.93 -38.01 -27.87
C MET A 1 44.06 -38.36 -29.34
N ILE A 2 44.21 -39.64 -29.67
CA ILE A 2 44.17 -40.09 -31.06
C ILE A 2 42.71 -39.95 -31.53
N PRO A 3 42.41 -39.16 -32.57
CA PRO A 3 41.04 -38.96 -33.02
C PRO A 3 40.43 -40.31 -33.46
N PRO A 4 39.19 -40.62 -33.04
CA PRO A 4 38.55 -41.88 -33.43
C PRO A 4 38.40 -41.93 -34.96
N CYS A 5 38.94 -42.96 -35.59
CA CYS A 5 38.75 -43.19 -37.02
C CYS A 5 37.33 -43.70 -37.31
N ASP A 6 36.76 -43.21 -38.41
CA ASP A 6 35.46 -43.66 -38.92
C ASP A 6 35.50 -45.17 -39.23
N PRO A 7 34.55 -45.99 -38.71
CA PRO A 7 34.50 -47.43 -38.97
C PRO A 7 34.48 -47.77 -40.46
N ALA A 8 33.91 -46.92 -41.33
CA ALA A 8 33.89 -47.15 -42.77
C ALA A 8 35.31 -47.16 -43.38
N ILE A 9 36.24 -46.36 -42.86
CA ILE A 9 37.63 -46.29 -43.34
C ILE A 9 38.42 -47.53 -42.90
N LEU A 10 38.10 -48.07 -41.72
CA LEU A 10 38.71 -49.29 -41.18
C LEU A 10 38.21 -50.55 -41.91
N GLU A 11 36.97 -50.56 -42.37
CA GLU A 11 36.40 -51.65 -43.16
C GLU A 11 36.94 -51.67 -44.60
N ASN A 12 37.10 -50.49 -45.22
CA ASN A 12 37.60 -50.36 -46.59
C ASN A 12 39.12 -50.64 -46.72
N ASN A 13 39.91 -50.50 -45.65
CA ASN A 13 41.36 -50.66 -45.68
C ASN A 13 41.86 -51.63 -44.58
N PRO A 14 41.93 -52.94 -44.86
CA PRO A 14 42.30 -53.94 -43.84
C PRO A 14 43.75 -53.83 -43.36
N GLN A 15 44.66 -53.34 -44.21
CA GLN A 15 46.06 -53.07 -43.81
C GLN A 15 46.15 -51.89 -42.84
N PHE A 16 45.41 -50.82 -43.11
CA PHE A 16 45.32 -49.65 -42.22
C PHE A 16 44.65 -50.02 -40.90
N LYS A 17 43.60 -50.86 -40.93
CA LYS A 17 42.96 -51.40 -39.72
C LYS A 17 43.96 -52.14 -38.81
N ARG A 18 44.82 -52.99 -39.38
CA ARG A 18 45.88 -53.69 -38.62
C ARG A 18 46.91 -52.71 -38.04
N LEU A 19 47.33 -51.72 -38.82
CA LEU A 19 48.26 -50.69 -38.34
C LEU A 19 47.65 -49.85 -37.21
N TYR A 20 46.42 -49.38 -37.39
CA TYR A 20 45.68 -48.61 -36.40
C TYR A 20 45.50 -49.42 -35.12
N GLN A 21 45.07 -50.69 -35.22
CA GLN A 21 44.98 -51.60 -34.09
C GLN A 21 46.33 -51.80 -33.38
N ASN A 22 47.42 -52.02 -34.12
CA ASN A 22 48.75 -52.17 -33.53
C ASN A 22 49.22 -50.87 -32.84
N LEU A 23 48.94 -49.71 -33.43
CA LEU A 23 49.29 -48.41 -32.87
C LEU A 23 48.49 -48.14 -31.59
N THR A 24 47.18 -48.40 -31.58
CA THR A 24 46.31 -48.13 -30.42
C THR A 24 46.37 -49.19 -29.32
N ALA A 25 46.78 -50.43 -29.65
CA ALA A 25 46.82 -51.53 -28.68
C ALA A 25 48.22 -51.77 -28.10
N ASN A 26 49.28 -51.63 -28.92
CA ASN A 26 50.64 -52.01 -28.50
C ASN A 26 51.57 -50.81 -28.28
N LEU A 27 51.39 -49.72 -29.02
CA LEU A 27 52.37 -48.61 -29.05
C LEU A 27 51.89 -47.37 -28.30
N LEU A 28 50.63 -46.98 -28.43
CA LEU A 28 50.08 -45.72 -27.92
C LEU A 28 48.82 -45.93 -27.08
N LYS A 29 48.78 -45.25 -25.93
CA LYS A 29 47.60 -45.07 -25.09
C LYS A 29 46.59 -44.12 -25.75
N PRO A 30 45.31 -44.10 -25.30
CA PRO A 30 44.29 -43.16 -25.77
C PRO A 30 44.70 -41.68 -25.66
N ASP A 31 45.62 -41.35 -24.75
CA ASP A 31 46.19 -40.00 -24.58
C ASP A 31 47.34 -39.67 -25.54
N ALA A 32 47.65 -40.58 -26.48
CA ALA A 32 48.80 -40.53 -27.41
C ALA A 32 50.18 -40.66 -26.74
N SER A 33 50.25 -41.14 -25.49
CA SER A 33 51.50 -41.50 -24.82
C SER A 33 51.93 -42.93 -25.16
N THR A 34 53.23 -43.20 -25.24
CA THR A 34 53.75 -44.50 -25.68
C THR A 34 53.83 -45.52 -24.55
N HIS A 35 53.37 -46.76 -24.79
CA HIS A 35 53.52 -47.89 -23.86
C HIS A 35 54.99 -48.24 -23.53
N ALA A 36 55.92 -47.97 -24.45
CA ALA A 36 57.35 -48.21 -24.26
C ALA A 36 57.95 -47.42 -23.07
N ASN A 37 57.37 -46.26 -22.75
CA ASN A 37 57.82 -45.43 -21.63
C ASN A 37 57.37 -45.98 -20.27
N ASP A 38 56.28 -46.73 -20.23
CA ASP A 38 55.80 -47.39 -19.01
C ASP A 38 56.60 -48.66 -18.69
N ALA A 39 57.24 -49.29 -19.69
CA ALA A 39 58.03 -50.50 -19.48
C ALA A 39 59.36 -50.22 -18.75
N GLN A 40 59.86 -48.97 -18.81
CA GLN A 40 61.13 -48.58 -18.19
C GLN A 40 60.96 -48.39 -16.66
N PRO A 41 61.64 -49.18 -15.81
CA PRO A 41 61.48 -49.08 -14.36
C PRO A 41 61.95 -47.73 -13.82
N ALA A 42 62.97 -47.11 -14.41
CA ALA A 42 63.46 -45.78 -14.03
C ALA A 42 62.40 -44.68 -14.24
N ARG A 43 61.61 -44.74 -15.31
CA ARG A 43 60.54 -43.76 -15.56
C ARG A 43 59.31 -43.99 -14.68
N LYS A 44 58.97 -45.25 -14.40
CA LYS A 44 57.94 -45.58 -13.39
C LYS A 44 58.28 -44.97 -12.03
N ALA A 45 59.53 -45.13 -11.58
CA ALA A 45 60.01 -44.52 -10.34
C ALA A 45 59.84 -43.00 -10.33
N VAL A 46 60.24 -42.30 -11.39
CA VAL A 46 60.06 -40.84 -11.53
C VAL A 46 58.57 -40.47 -11.58
N HIS A 47 57.72 -41.28 -12.20
CA HIS A 47 56.29 -41.01 -12.29
C HIS A 47 55.58 -41.18 -10.95
N ASP A 48 56.01 -42.17 -10.16
CA ASP A 48 55.56 -42.39 -8.80
C ASP A 48 56.06 -41.27 -7.87
N GLU A 49 57.31 -40.84 -8.02
CA GLU A 49 57.87 -39.68 -7.31
C GLU A 49 57.10 -38.40 -7.65
N LEU A 50 56.85 -38.12 -8.93
CA LEU A 50 56.05 -36.98 -9.37
C LEU A 50 54.60 -37.06 -8.84
N LYS A 51 54.01 -38.26 -8.80
CA LYS A 51 52.68 -38.45 -8.20
C LYS A 51 52.72 -38.17 -6.69
N ASN A 52 53.77 -38.58 -6.00
CA ASN A 52 53.98 -38.29 -4.58
C ASN A 52 54.13 -36.78 -4.34
N CYS A 53 54.95 -36.09 -5.14
CA CYS A 53 55.10 -34.63 -5.10
C CYS A 53 53.78 -33.91 -5.35
N ARG A 54 53.04 -34.29 -6.41
CA ARG A 54 51.71 -33.73 -6.70
C ARG A 54 50.71 -33.98 -5.58
N THR A 55 50.73 -35.17 -4.99
CA THR A 55 49.85 -35.51 -3.87
C THR A 55 50.21 -34.69 -2.63
N ARG A 56 51.50 -34.51 -2.35
CA ARG A 56 52.00 -33.66 -1.25
C ARG A 56 51.57 -32.21 -1.45
N HIS A 57 51.78 -31.66 -2.64
CA HIS A 57 51.38 -30.30 -2.99
C HIS A 57 49.86 -30.12 -2.89
N ALA A 58 49.07 -31.06 -3.44
CA ALA A 58 47.62 -31.01 -3.33
C ALA A 58 47.14 -31.07 -1.87
N LYS A 59 47.74 -31.92 -1.03
CA LYS A 59 47.44 -31.97 0.41
C LYS A 59 47.75 -30.65 1.11
N GLN A 60 48.90 -30.05 0.81
CA GLN A 60 49.27 -28.74 1.37
C GLN A 60 48.27 -27.65 0.94
N GLN A 61 47.91 -27.63 -0.34
CA GLN A 61 46.98 -26.63 -0.87
C GLN A 61 45.57 -26.77 -0.30
N ILE A 62 45.07 -28.01 -0.16
CA ILE A 62 43.77 -28.27 0.48
C ILE A 62 43.80 -27.79 1.94
N LYS A 63 44.87 -28.10 2.70
CA LYS A 63 45.00 -27.64 4.09
C LYS A 63 45.00 -26.12 4.17
N LYS A 64 45.80 -25.46 3.34
CA LYS A 64 45.91 -24.01 3.25
C LYS A 64 44.58 -23.34 2.91
N GLN A 65 43.87 -23.85 1.91
CA GLN A 65 42.57 -23.33 1.51
C GLN A 65 41.51 -23.48 2.61
N ILE A 66 41.52 -24.59 3.32
CA ILE A 66 40.54 -24.84 4.38
C ILE A 66 40.85 -24.00 5.62
N LEU A 67 42.13 -23.81 5.95
CA LEU A 67 42.54 -22.85 6.98
C LEU A 67 42.02 -21.44 6.65
N ARG A 68 42.12 -20.99 5.40
CA ARG A 68 41.54 -19.70 4.98
C ARG A 68 40.02 -19.68 5.09
N GLN A 69 39.32 -20.74 4.70
CA GLN A 69 37.85 -20.80 4.80
C GLN A 69 37.38 -20.65 6.26
N LEU A 70 38.05 -21.33 7.19
CA LEU A 70 37.73 -21.25 8.62
C LEU A 70 37.87 -19.85 9.21
N VAL A 71 38.80 -19.04 8.70
CA VAL A 71 38.98 -17.63 9.10
C VAL A 71 37.71 -16.81 8.80
N PHE A 72 37.12 -17.01 7.62
CA PHE A 72 35.98 -16.22 7.15
C PHE A 72 34.61 -16.73 7.64
N ASP A 73 34.56 -17.97 8.13
CA ASP A 73 33.35 -18.59 8.66
C ASP A 73 33.15 -18.21 10.14
N HIS A 74 32.12 -17.42 10.41
CA HIS A 74 31.82 -16.86 11.74
C HIS A 74 31.22 -17.91 12.70
N ASP A 75 30.71 -19.03 12.18
CA ASP A 75 29.94 -20.04 12.93
C ASP A 75 30.80 -21.16 13.57
N ASN A 76 32.12 -21.11 13.41
CA ASN A 76 33.01 -22.24 13.78
C ASN A 76 33.38 -22.35 15.27
N ASN A 77 32.70 -21.64 16.19
CA ASN A 77 32.98 -21.66 17.65
C ASN A 77 34.46 -21.44 18.01
N LEU A 78 35.19 -20.69 17.18
CA LEU A 78 36.62 -20.43 17.39
C LEU A 78 36.79 -19.10 18.14
N PRO A 79 37.60 -19.04 19.21
CA PRO A 79 37.89 -17.79 19.92
C PRO A 79 38.46 -16.74 18.98
N ASP A 80 38.02 -15.49 19.13
CA ASP A 80 38.41 -14.39 18.24
C ASP A 80 39.93 -14.13 18.27
N GLU A 81 40.57 -14.30 19.42
CA GLU A 81 42.04 -14.15 19.58
C GLU A 81 42.82 -15.17 18.73
N PHE A 82 42.32 -16.40 18.62
CA PHE A 82 42.94 -17.45 17.81
C PHE A 82 42.68 -17.28 16.30
N ARG A 83 41.60 -16.58 15.92
CA ARG A 83 41.34 -16.22 14.52
C ARG A 83 42.43 -15.31 13.97
N ASP A 84 42.87 -14.34 14.76
CA ASP A 84 43.95 -13.42 14.38
C ASP A 84 45.27 -14.16 14.18
N THR A 85 45.62 -15.10 15.07
CA THR A 85 46.78 -15.98 14.91
C THR A 85 46.70 -16.82 13.62
N ILE A 86 45.53 -17.38 13.30
CA ILE A 86 45.33 -18.13 12.05
C ILE A 86 45.43 -17.22 10.82
N ILE A 87 44.92 -15.99 10.88
CA ILE A 87 45.04 -15.01 9.79
C ILE A 87 46.52 -14.75 9.50
N ILE A 88 47.29 -14.40 10.53
CA ILE A 88 48.73 -14.12 10.40
C ILE A 88 49.47 -15.32 9.79
N ILE A 89 49.20 -16.53 10.27
CA ILE A 89 49.83 -17.76 9.77
C ILE A 89 49.39 -18.07 8.34
N SER A 90 48.11 -17.88 8.00
CA SER A 90 47.61 -18.10 6.65
C SER A 90 48.24 -17.13 5.65
N LEU A 91 48.44 -15.87 6.04
CA LEU A 91 49.12 -14.85 5.23
C LEU A 91 50.61 -15.16 5.09
N TYR A 92 51.27 -15.63 6.15
CA TYR A 92 52.67 -16.08 6.08
C TYR A 92 52.82 -17.24 5.09
N LEU A 93 51.97 -18.28 5.19
CA LEU A 93 51.94 -19.40 4.25
C LEU A 93 51.61 -18.99 2.81
N ASP A 94 50.93 -17.85 2.61
CA ASP A 94 50.62 -17.26 1.30
C ASP A 94 51.82 -16.57 0.67
N SER A 95 52.54 -15.81 1.50
CA SER A 95 53.71 -15.03 1.08
C SER A 95 54.95 -15.87 0.81
N SER A 96 55.07 -17.06 1.43
CA SER A 96 56.20 -17.97 1.28
C SER A 96 55.83 -19.26 0.52
N PRO A 97 55.74 -19.23 -0.82
CA PRO A 97 55.43 -20.43 -1.60
C PRO A 97 56.62 -21.41 -1.73
N ASN A 98 57.87 -20.99 -1.48
CA ASN A 98 59.08 -21.74 -1.85
C ASN A 98 60.07 -22.05 -0.71
N GLN A 99 59.90 -21.56 0.53
CA GLN A 99 60.92 -21.77 1.59
C GLN A 99 60.89 -23.16 2.25
N LEU A 100 59.91 -24.02 1.95
CA LEU A 100 59.86 -25.39 2.50
C LEU A 100 60.70 -26.40 1.69
N GLU A 101 61.44 -25.97 0.67
CA GLU A 101 62.23 -26.87 -0.21
C GLU A 101 63.71 -26.48 -0.38
N LEU A 102 64.24 -25.50 0.34
CA LEU A 102 65.67 -25.16 0.29
C LEU A 102 66.28 -25.11 1.70
N ASP A 103 67.16 -26.06 2.01
CA ASP A 103 68.09 -26.08 3.16
C ASP A 103 69.18 -24.99 3.04
N GLY A 104 68.84 -23.82 2.48
CA GLY A 104 69.77 -22.71 2.27
C GLY A 104 69.42 -21.56 3.21
N ASP A 105 70.37 -21.20 4.08
CA ASP A 105 70.32 -20.03 4.96
C ASP A 105 70.04 -18.75 4.17
N ASP A 106 68.77 -18.33 4.14
CA ASP A 106 68.36 -17.02 3.65
C ASP A 106 68.24 -16.09 4.87
N PRO A 107 69.08 -15.05 5.01
CA PRO A 107 69.16 -14.23 6.22
C PRO A 107 67.86 -13.49 6.53
N ASP A 108 67.03 -13.19 5.53
CA ASP A 108 65.76 -12.47 5.70
C ASP A 108 64.61 -13.37 6.18
N GLY A 109 64.71 -14.69 5.99
CA GLY A 109 63.70 -15.66 6.46
C GLY A 109 63.82 -15.95 7.97
N ALA A 110 65.03 -15.88 8.51
CA ALA A 110 65.33 -16.11 9.93
C ALA A 110 64.74 -15.01 10.84
N ASP A 111 64.78 -13.75 10.39
CA ASP A 111 64.19 -12.61 11.11
C ASP A 111 62.65 -12.68 11.13
N ALA A 112 62.01 -13.07 10.02
CA ALA A 112 60.56 -13.25 9.95
C ALA A 112 60.07 -14.44 10.81
N LEU A 113 60.81 -15.56 10.82
CA LEU A 113 60.52 -16.71 11.68
C LEU A 113 60.74 -16.39 13.16
N SER A 114 61.72 -15.55 13.50
CA SER A 114 61.95 -15.07 14.87
C SER A 114 60.85 -14.12 15.34
N LEU A 115 60.33 -13.27 14.45
CA LEU A 115 59.21 -12.36 14.73
C LEU A 115 57.88 -13.10 14.92
N LEU A 116 57.64 -14.14 14.11
CA LEU A 116 56.40 -14.95 14.14
C LEU A 116 56.48 -16.14 15.11
N ALA A 117 57.64 -16.40 15.73
CA ALA A 117 57.82 -17.48 16.71
C ALA A 117 56.70 -17.54 17.78
N PRO A 118 56.27 -16.44 18.43
CA PRO A 118 55.18 -16.50 19.42
C PRO A 118 53.83 -16.88 18.79
N ASP A 119 53.52 -16.41 17.59
CA ASP A 119 52.28 -16.76 16.87
C ASP A 119 52.30 -18.22 16.42
N ILE A 120 53.46 -18.74 16.04
CA ILE A 120 53.64 -20.14 15.66
C ILE A 120 53.50 -21.06 16.90
N GLU A 121 54.10 -20.70 18.03
CA GLU A 121 53.98 -21.46 19.28
C GLU A 121 52.54 -21.49 19.80
N THR A 122 51.84 -20.36 19.78
CA THR A 122 50.42 -20.26 20.14
C THR A 122 49.53 -21.07 19.18
N PHE A 123 49.86 -21.10 17.89
CA PHE A 123 49.17 -21.97 16.93
C PHE A 123 49.36 -23.45 17.20
N TYR A 124 50.57 -23.88 17.59
CA TYR A 124 50.81 -25.28 17.94
C TYR A 124 50.16 -25.69 19.27
N SER A 125 50.11 -24.80 20.28
CA SER A 125 49.46 -25.09 21.56
C SER A 125 47.94 -25.20 21.44
N GLU A 126 47.34 -24.41 20.56
CA GLU A 126 45.88 -24.39 20.34
C GLU A 126 45.41 -25.25 19.15
N LEU A 127 46.32 -25.95 18.46
CA LEU A 127 45.97 -26.86 17.36
C LEU A 127 44.84 -27.86 17.70
N PRO A 128 44.73 -28.44 18.92
CA PRO A 128 43.63 -29.33 19.27
C PRO A 128 42.23 -28.71 19.16
N THR A 129 42.08 -27.40 19.38
CA THR A 129 40.80 -26.69 19.27
C THR A 129 40.42 -26.42 17.81
N LEU A 130 41.41 -26.33 16.92
CA LEU A 130 41.25 -26.15 15.47
C LEU A 130 40.84 -27.43 14.74
N ILE A 131 41.22 -28.62 15.24
CA ILE A 131 40.98 -29.90 14.55
C ILE A 131 39.48 -30.16 14.28
N PRO A 132 38.55 -30.00 15.23
CA PRO A 132 37.12 -30.23 14.99
C PRO A 132 36.52 -29.34 13.88
N PRO A 133 36.64 -27.99 13.90
CA PRO A 133 36.09 -27.16 12.84
C PRO A 133 36.79 -27.43 11.50
N PHE A 134 38.11 -27.70 11.50
CA PHE A 134 38.85 -28.04 10.29
C PHE A 134 38.37 -29.35 9.64
N SER A 135 38.11 -30.39 10.44
CA SER A 135 37.57 -31.67 9.96
C SER A 135 36.14 -31.52 9.43
N ASN A 136 35.32 -30.69 10.07
CA ASN A 136 33.95 -30.39 9.63
C ASN A 136 33.95 -29.63 8.29
N ALA A 137 34.79 -28.62 8.14
CA ALA A 137 34.96 -27.87 6.89
C ALA A 137 35.45 -28.78 5.76
N LEU A 138 36.45 -29.64 6.01
CA LEU A 138 36.89 -30.69 5.08
C LEU A 138 35.73 -31.61 4.65
N SER A 139 34.95 -32.07 5.61
CA SER A 139 33.83 -32.97 5.37
C SER A 139 32.70 -32.30 4.59
N SER A 140 32.44 -31.01 4.84
CA SER A 140 31.50 -30.19 4.06
C SER A 140 31.99 -30.00 2.64
N ALA A 141 33.23 -29.55 2.44
CA ALA A 141 33.80 -29.38 1.10
C ALA A 141 33.78 -30.69 0.30
N LEU A 142 34.04 -31.83 0.94
CA LEU A 142 33.90 -33.15 0.31
C LEU A 142 32.44 -33.49 -0.04
N ARG A 143 31.47 -33.11 0.80
CA ARG A 143 30.04 -33.27 0.52
C ARG A 143 29.61 -32.39 -0.65
N ASP A 144 30.05 -31.14 -0.70
CA ASP A 144 29.75 -30.20 -1.79
C ASP A 144 30.36 -30.66 -3.11
N LEU A 145 31.61 -31.12 -3.11
CA LEU A 145 32.22 -31.72 -4.29
C LEU A 145 31.49 -32.97 -4.77
N ARG A 146 31.01 -33.82 -3.84
CA ARG A 146 30.15 -34.97 -4.18
C ARG A 146 28.81 -34.51 -4.76
N LEU A 147 28.19 -33.46 -4.21
CA LEU A 147 26.96 -32.89 -4.76
C LEU A 147 27.18 -32.36 -6.18
N ILE A 148 28.26 -31.61 -6.42
CA ILE A 148 28.60 -31.08 -7.75
C ILE A 148 28.85 -32.21 -8.76
N ALA A 149 29.58 -33.25 -8.33
CA ALA A 149 29.83 -34.43 -9.14
C ALA A 149 28.53 -35.20 -9.45
N ASN A 150 27.61 -35.29 -8.48
CA ASN A 150 26.38 -36.07 -8.58
C ASN A 150 25.14 -35.26 -9.03
N ALA A 151 25.25 -33.94 -9.21
CA ALA A 151 24.13 -33.05 -9.57
C ALA A 151 23.50 -33.34 -10.94
N GLY A 152 24.03 -34.32 -11.69
CA GLY A 152 23.48 -34.77 -12.97
C GLY A 152 22.33 -35.75 -12.82
N ASP A 153 22.23 -36.47 -11.71
CA ASP A 153 21.17 -37.45 -11.49
C ASP A 153 19.88 -36.83 -10.94
N ALA A 154 19.97 -35.65 -10.32
CA ALA A 154 18.83 -34.99 -9.67
C ALA A 154 17.89 -34.24 -10.63
N TRP A 155 18.34 -33.90 -11.85
CA TRP A 155 17.54 -33.10 -12.79
C TRP A 155 16.52 -33.92 -13.61
N ASN A 156 16.47 -35.25 -13.41
CA ASN A 156 15.34 -36.08 -13.85
C ASN A 156 14.23 -36.21 -12.79
N SER A 157 14.36 -35.53 -11.66
CA SER A 157 13.34 -35.51 -10.60
C SER A 157 12.91 -34.07 -10.35
N GLN A 158 12.18 -33.47 -11.31
CA GLN A 158 11.36 -32.33 -10.99
C GLN A 158 10.13 -32.81 -10.19
N SER A 159 10.16 -32.48 -8.91
CA SER A 159 9.12 -31.75 -8.19
C SER A 159 7.70 -32.33 -8.14
N THR A 160 7.35 -32.76 -6.92
CA THR A 160 6.08 -32.48 -6.20
C THR A 160 4.76 -33.01 -6.76
N GLU A 161 4.19 -34.02 -6.11
CA GLU A 161 3.08 -33.80 -5.15
C GLU A 161 2.66 -35.08 -4.38
N SER A 162 2.21 -34.82 -3.15
CA SER A 162 1.55 -35.70 -2.18
C SER A 162 0.72 -36.87 -2.72
N SER A 163 0.99 -38.09 -2.23
CA SER A 163 0.07 -38.85 -1.36
C SER A 163 0.17 -40.40 -1.50
N ARG A 164 0.23 -41.03 -0.31
CA ARG A 164 -0.03 -42.45 0.04
C ARG A 164 1.10 -43.48 -0.10
N PRO A 165 1.22 -44.39 0.90
CA PRO A 165 2.22 -45.44 0.90
C PRO A 165 1.69 -46.69 0.19
N ARG A 166 2.47 -47.26 -0.72
CA ARG A 166 2.33 -48.67 -1.08
C ARG A 166 3.68 -49.31 -1.37
N THR A 167 4.00 -50.24 -0.48
CA THR A 167 4.82 -51.45 -0.60
C THR A 167 5.44 -51.78 -1.96
N ARG A 168 6.77 -52.02 -1.86
CA ARG A 168 7.62 -52.99 -2.59
C ARG A 168 7.71 -52.84 -4.11
N VAL A 169 8.94 -52.71 -4.61
CA VAL A 169 9.69 -53.81 -5.26
C VAL A 169 11.13 -53.33 -5.50
N ARG A 170 12.10 -54.17 -5.10
CA ARG A 170 13.52 -54.03 -5.41
C ARG A 170 13.74 -54.30 -6.90
N GLN A 171 14.05 -53.28 -7.68
CA GLN A 171 14.75 -53.43 -8.95
C GLN A 171 15.79 -52.30 -9.09
N ALA A 172 16.91 -52.46 -8.36
CA ALA A 172 18.12 -51.72 -8.65
C ALA A 172 18.81 -52.41 -9.84
N MET A 173 18.48 -51.97 -11.06
CA MET A 173 19.31 -52.26 -12.22
C MET A 173 20.62 -51.49 -12.08
N MET A 174 21.73 -52.24 -12.09
CA MET A 174 23.09 -51.73 -12.20
C MET A 174 23.22 -50.93 -13.51
N ARG A 175 23.18 -49.59 -13.45
CA ARG A 175 23.76 -48.76 -14.50
C ARG A 175 25.26 -48.66 -14.23
N ALA A 176 26.05 -49.10 -15.21
CA ALA A 176 27.49 -48.95 -15.20
C ALA A 176 27.87 -47.47 -14.95
N PRO A 177 28.94 -47.20 -14.18
CA PRO A 177 29.37 -45.83 -13.93
C PRO A 177 29.80 -45.19 -15.24
N VAL A 178 28.96 -44.30 -15.77
CA VAL A 178 29.34 -43.42 -16.88
C VAL A 178 30.54 -42.60 -16.41
N SER A 179 31.63 -42.60 -17.16
CA SER A 179 32.86 -41.92 -16.73
C SER A 179 32.58 -40.42 -16.58
N LEU A 180 32.94 -39.85 -15.42
CA LEU A 180 32.80 -38.43 -15.08
C LEU A 180 33.26 -37.49 -16.21
N SER A 181 34.24 -37.90 -17.01
CA SER A 181 34.73 -37.17 -18.18
C SER A 181 33.64 -36.90 -19.23
N SER A 182 32.82 -37.88 -19.57
CA SER A 182 31.77 -37.74 -20.60
C SER A 182 30.63 -36.82 -20.15
N GLN A 183 30.24 -36.89 -18.87
CA GLN A 183 29.25 -35.98 -18.29
C GLN A 183 29.78 -34.55 -18.22
N LEU A 184 31.07 -34.37 -17.92
CA LEU A 184 31.71 -33.05 -17.91
C LEU A 184 31.81 -32.47 -19.32
N GLU A 185 32.17 -33.27 -20.33
CA GLU A 185 32.22 -32.85 -21.72
C GLU A 185 30.84 -32.41 -22.25
N ASP A 186 29.79 -33.16 -21.96
CA ASP A 186 28.42 -32.78 -22.35
C ASP A 186 27.96 -31.50 -21.64
N ARG A 187 28.34 -31.31 -20.36
CA ARG A 187 28.06 -30.06 -19.64
C ARG A 187 28.81 -28.89 -20.24
N VAL A 188 30.10 -29.04 -20.56
CA VAL A 188 30.90 -28.00 -21.22
C VAL A 188 30.31 -27.66 -22.59
N ARG A 189 29.83 -28.65 -23.35
CA ARG A 189 29.19 -28.44 -24.65
C ARG A 189 27.88 -27.65 -24.49
N LYS A 190 27.03 -27.99 -23.52
CA LYS A 190 25.81 -27.23 -23.18
C LYS A 190 26.13 -25.81 -22.73
N LEU A 191 27.15 -25.62 -21.90
CA LEU A 191 27.58 -24.29 -21.43
C LEU A 191 28.05 -23.42 -22.61
N ARG A 192 28.85 -23.98 -23.52
CA ARG A 192 29.29 -23.29 -24.73
C ARG A 192 28.11 -22.94 -25.63
N GLN A 193 27.14 -23.83 -25.79
CA GLN A 193 25.92 -23.53 -26.55
C GLN A 193 25.16 -22.35 -25.95
N LYS A 194 24.95 -22.33 -24.62
CA LYS A 194 24.31 -21.20 -23.95
C LYS A 194 25.07 -19.89 -24.12
N GLN A 195 26.40 -19.94 -24.03
CA GLN A 195 27.26 -18.76 -24.18
C GLN A 195 27.25 -18.21 -25.62
N LEU A 196 27.22 -19.09 -26.62
CA LEU A 196 27.36 -18.68 -28.02
C LEU A 196 26.02 -18.36 -28.70
N SER A 197 24.92 -19.01 -28.33
CA SER A 197 23.62 -18.80 -28.99
C SER A 197 22.58 -18.11 -28.10
N GLU A 198 22.34 -18.64 -26.90
CA GLU A 198 21.23 -18.16 -26.06
C GLU A 198 21.50 -16.77 -25.50
N LEU A 199 22.72 -16.51 -25.00
CA LEU A 199 23.06 -15.25 -24.35
C LEU A 199 23.10 -14.07 -25.34
N PRO A 200 23.71 -14.18 -26.54
CA PRO A 200 23.63 -13.12 -27.56
C PRO A 200 22.20 -12.91 -28.07
N ALA A 201 21.41 -13.98 -28.25
CA ALA A 201 20.01 -13.88 -28.66
C ALA A 201 19.12 -13.22 -27.58
N ALA A 202 19.40 -13.46 -26.30
CA ALA A 202 18.72 -12.77 -25.20
C ALA A 202 19.11 -11.29 -25.15
N ARG A 203 20.40 -10.97 -25.32
CA ARG A 203 20.90 -9.59 -25.31
C ARG A 203 20.36 -8.76 -26.47
N THR A 204 20.27 -9.34 -27.67
CA THR A 204 19.66 -8.67 -28.84
C THR A 204 18.16 -8.44 -28.65
N ARG A 205 17.42 -9.41 -28.11
CA ARG A 205 16.01 -9.22 -27.74
C ARG A 205 15.82 -8.13 -26.70
N MET A 206 16.64 -8.13 -25.65
CA MET A 206 16.60 -7.08 -24.62
C MET A 206 16.89 -5.69 -25.21
N ALA A 207 17.87 -5.58 -26.10
CA ALA A 207 18.18 -4.33 -26.79
C ALA A 207 17.01 -3.87 -27.66
N ALA A 208 16.36 -4.77 -28.40
CA ALA A 208 15.17 -4.45 -29.20
C ALA A 208 14.02 -3.93 -28.32
N THR A 209 13.71 -4.61 -27.22
CA THR A 209 12.67 -4.16 -26.28
C THR A 209 13.01 -2.81 -25.65
N ALA A 210 14.29 -2.55 -25.35
CA ALA A 210 14.71 -1.26 -24.81
C ALA A 210 14.52 -0.12 -25.82
N VAL A 211 14.80 -0.37 -27.11
CA VAL A 211 14.52 0.59 -28.19
C VAL A 211 13.03 0.87 -28.30
N GLU A 212 12.17 -0.15 -28.25
CA GLU A 212 10.72 0.01 -28.26
C GLU A 212 10.22 0.84 -27.08
N VAL A 213 10.70 0.56 -25.86
CA VAL A 213 10.34 1.33 -24.66
C VAL A 213 10.77 2.79 -24.79
N LEU A 214 11.97 3.05 -25.30
CA LEU A 214 12.45 4.42 -25.51
C LEU A 214 11.63 5.15 -26.58
N ALA A 215 11.23 4.47 -27.65
CA ALA A 215 10.36 5.04 -28.68
C ALA A 215 8.98 5.40 -28.11
N VAL A 216 8.38 4.51 -27.32
CA VAL A 216 7.11 4.79 -26.62
C VAL A 216 7.28 5.97 -25.66
N ARG A 217 8.38 6.03 -24.90
CA ARG A 217 8.66 7.16 -24.00
C ARG A 217 8.78 8.48 -24.75
N ALA A 218 9.46 8.50 -25.89
CA ALA A 218 9.56 9.69 -26.73
C ALA A 218 8.18 10.15 -27.24
N ALA A 219 7.35 9.22 -27.71
CA ALA A 219 6.00 9.53 -28.17
C ALA A 219 5.09 10.07 -27.05
N VAL A 220 5.22 9.54 -25.83
CA VAL A 220 4.50 10.06 -24.66
C VAL A 220 4.97 11.48 -24.34
N LEU A 221 6.28 11.73 -24.31
CA LEU A 221 6.83 13.06 -24.06
C LEU A 221 6.39 14.09 -25.10
N GLU A 222 6.35 13.72 -26.37
CA GLU A 222 5.86 14.60 -27.44
C GLU A 222 4.38 14.97 -27.21
N ARG A 223 3.54 13.97 -26.91
CA ARG A 223 2.12 14.20 -26.61
C ARG A 223 1.92 15.08 -25.37
N THR A 224 2.69 14.87 -24.30
CA THR A 224 2.57 15.69 -23.09
C THR A 224 3.00 17.13 -23.36
N VAL A 225 4.07 17.35 -24.13
CA VAL A 225 4.47 18.70 -24.55
C VAL A 225 3.36 19.35 -25.38
N MET A 226 2.81 18.67 -26.38
CA MET A 226 1.70 19.20 -27.18
C MET A 226 0.46 19.55 -26.34
N LEU A 227 0.11 18.73 -25.34
CA LEU A 227 -1.00 19.01 -24.43
C LEU A 227 -0.71 20.23 -23.54
N LEU A 228 0.51 20.33 -23.00
CA LEU A 228 0.92 21.47 -22.19
C LEU A 228 0.93 22.77 -23.01
N GLU A 229 1.39 22.71 -24.25
CA GLU A 229 1.32 23.80 -25.20
C GLU A 229 -0.12 24.17 -25.53
N ARG A 230 -1.04 23.22 -25.74
CA ARG A 230 -2.44 23.58 -26.04
C ARG A 230 -3.19 24.13 -24.83
N ALA A 231 -2.99 23.54 -23.65
CA ALA A 231 -3.81 23.83 -22.48
C ALA A 231 -3.27 24.96 -21.60
N LYS A 232 -1.95 25.03 -21.37
CA LYS A 232 -1.35 25.96 -20.38
C LYS A 232 -0.47 27.03 -20.99
N HIS A 233 0.38 26.66 -21.94
CA HIS A 233 1.44 27.54 -22.43
C HIS A 233 1.18 28.14 -23.82
N GLY A 234 0.09 27.74 -24.47
CA GLY A 234 -0.26 28.14 -25.83
C GLY A 234 -0.60 29.61 -25.92
N ALA A 235 -0.42 30.19 -27.11
CA ALA A 235 -0.80 31.58 -27.37
C ALA A 235 -2.29 31.81 -27.06
N LEU A 236 -3.16 30.88 -27.47
CA LEU A 236 -4.60 30.96 -27.22
C LEU A 236 -4.95 30.83 -25.73
N ALA A 237 -4.39 29.84 -25.02
CA ALA A 237 -4.60 29.67 -23.58
C ALA A 237 -4.09 30.87 -22.75
N ARG A 238 -2.95 31.45 -23.14
CA ARG A 238 -2.44 32.68 -22.51
C ARG A 238 -3.31 33.88 -22.82
N ALA A 239 -3.81 34.02 -24.05
CA ALA A 239 -4.71 35.10 -24.43
C ALA A 239 -6.06 35.01 -23.71
N THR A 240 -6.65 33.82 -23.59
CA THR A 240 -7.91 33.62 -22.85
C THR A 240 -7.71 33.88 -21.36
N LYS A 241 -6.61 33.40 -20.76
CA LYS A 241 -6.27 33.69 -19.36
C LYS A 241 -6.07 35.19 -19.11
N ALA A 242 -5.35 35.89 -19.98
CA ALA A 242 -5.15 37.33 -19.88
C ALA A 242 -6.48 38.09 -20.03
N LYS A 243 -7.35 37.67 -20.97
CA LYS A 243 -8.68 38.25 -21.14
C LYS A 243 -9.55 38.03 -19.91
N ALA A 244 -9.55 36.83 -19.33
CA ALA A 244 -10.29 36.52 -18.11
C ALA A 244 -9.79 37.37 -16.92
N ALA A 245 -8.47 37.48 -16.75
CA ALA A 245 -7.88 38.33 -15.70
C ALA A 245 -8.24 39.81 -15.89
N HIS A 246 -8.20 40.32 -17.13
CA HIS A 246 -8.62 41.68 -17.44
C HIS A 246 -10.10 41.90 -17.10
N LEU A 247 -10.99 40.99 -17.51
CA LEU A 247 -12.43 41.08 -17.20
C LEU A 247 -12.69 41.01 -15.69
N ALA A 248 -11.94 40.20 -14.94
CA ALA A 248 -12.05 40.14 -13.49
C ALA A 248 -11.68 41.48 -12.83
N ILE A 249 -10.58 42.11 -13.26
CA ILE A 249 -10.19 43.45 -12.77
C ILE A 249 -11.24 44.49 -13.14
N VAL A 250 -11.78 44.44 -14.37
CA VAL A 250 -12.87 45.33 -14.79
C VAL A 250 -14.11 45.14 -13.90
N ALA A 251 -14.48 43.90 -13.59
CA ALA A 251 -15.61 43.60 -12.71
C ALA A 251 -15.40 44.17 -11.30
N GLN A 252 -14.22 43.99 -10.71
CA GLN A 252 -13.86 44.61 -9.42
C GLN A 252 -13.93 46.14 -9.48
N GLY A 253 -13.46 46.75 -10.57
CA GLY A 253 -13.57 48.19 -10.77
C GLY A 253 -15.02 48.68 -10.89
N LEU A 254 -15.89 47.89 -11.54
CA LEU A 254 -17.33 48.18 -11.63
C LEU A 254 -18.02 48.04 -10.28
N GLU A 255 -17.69 47.00 -9.50
CA GLU A 255 -18.20 46.83 -8.14
C GLU A 255 -17.82 48.01 -7.24
N GLY A 256 -16.57 48.47 -7.31
CA GLY A 256 -16.13 49.69 -6.62
C GLY A 256 -16.94 50.93 -7.02
N LYS A 257 -17.19 51.13 -8.32
CA LYS A 257 -18.03 52.23 -8.81
C LYS A 257 -19.47 52.13 -8.33
N LEU A 258 -20.06 50.94 -8.36
CA LEU A 258 -21.42 50.70 -7.87
C LEU A 258 -21.52 50.99 -6.38
N ASN A 259 -20.50 50.64 -5.59
CA ASN A 259 -20.45 50.95 -4.17
C ASN A 259 -20.37 52.46 -3.91
N VAL A 260 -19.58 53.20 -4.68
CA VAL A 260 -19.54 54.67 -4.59
C VAL A 260 -20.90 55.27 -4.95
N MET A 261 -21.50 54.86 -6.08
CA MET A 261 -22.83 55.33 -6.48
C MET A 261 -23.90 55.01 -5.44
N LYS A 262 -23.84 53.82 -4.82
CA LYS A 262 -24.72 53.44 -3.73
C LYS A 262 -24.57 54.39 -2.54
N LEU A 263 -23.34 54.71 -2.14
CA LEU A 263 -23.07 55.64 -1.06
C LEU A 263 -23.55 57.05 -1.40
N ASP A 264 -23.30 57.53 -2.62
CA ASP A 264 -23.77 58.83 -3.10
C ASP A 264 -25.30 58.92 -3.06
N ILE A 265 -26.00 57.93 -3.62
CA ILE A 265 -27.47 57.86 -3.57
C ILE A 265 -27.94 57.80 -2.11
N SER A 266 -27.31 56.99 -1.26
CA SER A 266 -27.66 56.92 0.16
C SER A 266 -27.47 58.26 0.88
N ALA A 267 -26.43 59.02 0.54
CA ALA A 267 -26.19 60.35 1.08
C ALA A 267 -27.25 61.36 0.61
N THR A 268 -27.76 61.22 -0.62
CA THR A 268 -28.87 62.06 -1.12
C THR A 268 -30.20 61.75 -0.44
N ILE A 269 -30.49 60.48 -0.17
CA ILE A 269 -31.75 60.03 0.47
C ILE A 269 -31.72 60.29 1.98
N TYR A 270 -30.63 59.91 2.65
CA TYR A 270 -30.45 60.04 4.10
C TYR A 270 -29.71 61.33 4.45
N LYS A 271 -30.40 62.46 4.30
CA LYS A 271 -29.91 63.73 4.84
C LYS A 271 -29.83 63.66 6.37
N PRO A 272 -28.88 64.36 7.02
CA PRO A 272 -28.74 64.34 8.49
C PRO A 272 -30.03 64.77 9.20
N GLU A 273 -30.81 65.67 8.60
CA GLU A 273 -32.13 66.08 9.08
C GLU A 273 -33.15 64.93 9.05
N THR A 274 -33.16 64.14 7.98
CA THR A 274 -34.07 62.98 7.86
C THR A 274 -33.69 61.88 8.83
N VAL A 275 -32.39 61.63 9.03
CA VAL A 275 -31.89 60.66 10.01
C VAL A 275 -32.23 61.11 11.43
N ALA A 276 -32.09 62.41 11.73
CA ALA A 276 -32.49 62.98 13.02
C ALA A 276 -34.02 62.95 13.23
N ALA A 277 -34.81 63.13 12.17
CA ALA A 277 -36.27 63.00 12.25
C ALA A 277 -36.69 61.53 12.51
N LEU A 278 -36.08 60.58 11.82
CA LEU A 278 -36.31 59.15 12.02
C LEU A 278 -35.87 58.68 13.41
N SER A 279 -34.75 59.19 13.93
CA SER A 279 -34.29 58.84 15.28
C SER A 279 -35.24 59.37 16.36
N ARG A 280 -35.72 60.61 16.22
CA ARG A 280 -36.76 61.17 17.08
C ARG A 280 -38.07 60.39 17.00
N TYR A 281 -38.50 60.02 15.80
CA TYR A 281 -39.71 59.20 15.63
C TYR A 281 -39.55 57.81 16.29
N ARG A 282 -38.37 57.20 16.16
CA ARG A 282 -38.03 55.93 16.83
C ARG A 282 -38.05 56.06 18.35
N GLN A 283 -37.55 57.17 18.90
CA GLN A 283 -37.63 57.46 20.34
C GLN A 283 -39.09 57.61 20.78
N HIS A 284 -39.87 58.43 20.07
CA HIS A 284 -41.30 58.57 20.33
C HIS A 284 -42.07 57.24 20.29
N LEU A 285 -41.75 56.35 19.32
CA LEU A 285 -42.35 55.01 19.26
C LEU A 285 -41.96 54.12 20.45
N ARG A 286 -40.77 54.30 21.03
CA ARG A 286 -40.37 53.60 22.26
C ARG A 286 -41.12 54.14 23.46
N ASP A 287 -41.16 55.46 23.63
CA ASP A 287 -41.83 56.12 24.74
C ASP A 287 -43.33 55.80 24.73
N THR A 288 -43.97 55.83 23.57
CA THR A 288 -45.39 55.42 23.43
C THR A 288 -45.60 53.95 23.74
N ARG A 289 -44.69 53.07 23.33
CA ARG A 289 -44.76 51.64 23.69
C ARG A 289 -44.61 51.43 25.19
N GLU A 290 -43.73 52.19 25.85
CA GLU A 290 -43.56 52.17 27.31
C GLU A 290 -44.82 52.67 28.02
N GLN A 291 -45.37 53.82 27.61
CA GLN A 291 -46.64 54.33 28.14
C GLN A 291 -47.80 53.35 27.95
N LEU A 292 -47.90 52.68 26.80
CA LEU A 292 -48.92 51.67 26.57
C LEU A 292 -48.73 50.45 27.47
N LYS A 293 -47.48 50.04 27.73
CA LYS A 293 -47.19 48.97 28.69
C LYS A 293 -47.53 49.38 30.13
N GLU A 294 -47.22 50.60 30.52
CA GLU A 294 -47.59 51.14 31.83
C GLU A 294 -49.11 51.19 31.98
N ARG A 295 -49.83 51.73 30.99
CA ARG A 295 -51.31 51.71 30.97
C ARG A 295 -51.86 50.29 31.01
N GLN A 296 -51.26 49.36 30.29
CA GLN A 296 -51.63 47.95 30.35
C GLN A 296 -51.41 47.39 31.76
N ALA A 297 -50.28 47.70 32.41
CA ALA A 297 -49.99 47.27 33.77
C ALA A 297 -51.00 47.85 34.77
N SER A 298 -51.30 49.15 34.71
CA SER A 298 -52.31 49.77 35.56
C SER A 298 -53.71 49.20 35.33
N ALA A 299 -54.12 48.98 34.08
CA ALA A 299 -55.41 48.34 33.79
C ALA A 299 -55.46 46.89 34.30
N LEU A 300 -54.34 46.15 34.25
CA LEU A 300 -54.25 44.81 34.83
C LEU A 300 -54.28 44.85 36.36
N GLU A 301 -53.68 45.85 37.00
CA GLU A 301 -53.79 46.07 38.45
C GLU A 301 -55.22 46.41 38.86
N GLU A 302 -55.92 47.26 38.10
CA GLU A 302 -57.35 47.53 38.29
C GLU A 302 -58.19 46.25 38.15
N LEU A 303 -57.96 45.45 37.09
CA LEU A 303 -58.64 44.16 36.90
C LEU A 303 -58.36 43.18 38.04
N LYS A 304 -57.13 43.09 38.52
CA LYS A 304 -56.78 42.29 39.70
C LYS A 304 -57.51 42.77 40.96
N ALA A 305 -57.65 44.09 41.15
CA ALA A 305 -58.43 44.64 42.24
C ALA A 305 -59.92 44.27 42.14
N TYR A 306 -60.46 44.09 40.93
CA TYR A 306 -61.81 43.54 40.73
C TYR A 306 -61.88 42.01 40.99
N GLU A 307 -60.87 41.24 40.58
CA GLU A 307 -60.79 39.79 40.85
C GLU A 307 -60.62 39.48 42.35
N GLU A 308 -59.88 40.31 43.10
CA GLU A 308 -59.73 40.17 44.57
C GLU A 308 -61.08 40.36 45.29
N VAL A 309 -61.97 41.21 44.77
CA VAL A 309 -63.33 41.39 45.32
C VAL A 309 -64.21 40.15 45.11
N ASP A 310 -63.99 39.37 44.04
CA ASP A 310 -64.65 38.07 43.82
C ASP A 310 -64.02 36.95 44.66
N CYS A 311 -62.71 37.00 44.94
CA CYS A 311 -62.03 36.01 45.79
C CYS A 311 -62.36 36.17 47.29
N GLU A 312 -62.61 37.39 47.76
CA GLU A 312 -63.07 37.63 49.15
C GLU A 312 -64.51 37.18 49.40
N ALA A 313 -65.30 36.90 48.36
CA ALA A 313 -66.67 36.35 48.51
C ALA A 313 -66.68 34.83 48.79
N LEU A 314 -65.57 34.12 48.55
CA LEU A 314 -65.46 32.67 48.73
C LEU A 314 -64.75 32.23 50.02
N ASN A 315 -64.20 33.16 50.82
CA ASN A 315 -63.62 32.85 52.12
C ASN A 315 -64.47 33.39 53.29
N ARG A 316 -64.99 32.45 54.08
CA ARG A 316 -66.02 32.60 55.11
C ARG A 316 -65.51 33.37 56.34
N GLY A 317 -66.26 34.40 56.77
CA GLY A 317 -66.34 34.83 58.18
C GLY A 317 -65.51 36.03 58.62
N GLY A 318 -66.15 37.21 58.66
CA GLY A 318 -66.01 38.22 59.72
C GLY A 318 -64.71 39.03 59.81
N SER A 319 -64.71 40.28 59.33
CA SER A 319 -64.44 41.48 60.15
C SER A 319 -64.54 42.77 59.34
N ARG A 320 -64.99 43.82 60.02
CA ARG A 320 -65.30 45.17 59.52
C ARG A 320 -64.04 45.90 59.02
N GLY A 321 -64.05 46.30 57.76
CA GLY A 321 -63.16 47.31 57.19
C GLY A 321 -63.95 48.19 56.22
N ARG A 322 -64.12 49.46 56.57
CA ARG A 322 -64.86 50.48 55.84
C ARG A 322 -63.93 51.10 54.80
N SER A 323 -64.25 50.98 53.50
CA SER A 323 -63.91 51.97 52.46
C SER A 323 -64.69 51.70 51.16
N GLU A 324 -64.99 52.79 50.46
CA GLU A 324 -66.06 52.97 49.50
C GLU A 324 -65.72 52.48 48.08
N SER A 325 -66.51 51.54 47.53
CA SER A 325 -66.77 51.42 46.08
C SER A 325 -68.02 50.57 45.87
N ALA A 326 -69.18 51.20 46.05
CA ALA A 326 -70.47 50.55 46.26
C ALA A 326 -71.45 50.42 45.05
N PRO A 327 -71.16 50.82 43.79
CA PRO A 327 -72.16 50.61 42.73
C PRO A 327 -72.15 49.19 42.14
N MET A 328 -71.00 48.58 41.85
CA MET A 328 -70.92 47.23 41.22
C MET A 328 -71.18 46.08 42.20
N LYS A 329 -70.86 46.26 43.50
CA LYS A 329 -71.14 45.27 44.56
C LYS A 329 -72.65 45.09 44.80
N GLU A 330 -73.43 46.15 44.63
CA GLU A 330 -74.90 46.13 44.71
C GLU A 330 -75.52 45.46 43.49
N ILE A 331 -74.94 45.68 42.29
CA ILE A 331 -75.40 45.06 41.04
C ILE A 331 -75.12 43.54 41.04
N ALA A 332 -73.92 43.12 41.41
CA ALA A 332 -73.56 41.69 41.51
C ALA A 332 -74.43 40.96 42.55
N ARG A 333 -74.74 41.60 43.68
CA ARG A 333 -75.63 41.04 44.71
C ARG A 333 -77.08 40.86 44.21
N ARG A 334 -77.60 41.82 43.42
CA ARG A 334 -78.95 41.72 42.82
C ARG A 334 -79.03 40.65 41.72
N TYR A 335 -78.00 40.54 40.88
CA TYR A 335 -77.96 39.50 39.84
C TYR A 335 -77.73 38.10 40.44
N GLY A 336 -76.91 37.95 41.48
CA GLY A 336 -76.74 36.67 42.18
C GLY A 336 -78.02 36.17 42.86
N ALA A 337 -78.80 37.07 43.48
CA ALA A 337 -80.11 36.73 44.02
C ALA A 337 -81.08 36.30 42.91
N LEU A 338 -81.09 37.02 41.78
CA LEU A 338 -81.92 36.69 40.62
C LEU A 338 -81.53 35.34 39.97
N ILE A 339 -80.24 35.00 39.94
CA ILE A 339 -79.77 33.71 39.41
C ILE A 339 -80.20 32.55 40.32
N HIS A 340 -80.11 32.70 41.64
CA HIS A 340 -80.62 31.69 42.57
C HIS A 340 -82.15 31.52 42.46
N ASP A 341 -82.90 32.60 42.29
CA ASP A 341 -84.35 32.54 42.05
C ASP A 341 -84.69 31.86 40.69
N ILE A 342 -83.82 32.00 39.68
CA ILE A 342 -83.96 31.36 38.36
C ILE A 342 -83.56 29.86 38.41
N GLU A 343 -82.54 29.51 39.18
CA GLU A 343 -82.08 28.11 39.38
C GLU A 343 -83.11 27.29 40.19
N ASP A 344 -83.73 27.88 41.21
CA ASP A 344 -84.80 27.23 41.99
C ASP A 344 -86.07 26.99 41.15
N CYS A 345 -86.30 27.79 40.10
CA CYS A 345 -87.43 27.65 39.17
C CYS A 345 -87.18 26.68 38.00
N HIS A 346 -85.95 26.20 37.78
CA HIS A 346 -85.59 25.39 36.60
C HIS A 346 -85.61 23.86 36.84
N SER A 347 -86.03 23.40 38.02
CA SER A 347 -85.99 21.99 38.45
C SER A 347 -87.14 21.08 37.93
N LEU A 348 -87.88 21.50 36.89
CA LEU A 348 -88.90 20.67 36.22
C LEU A 348 -88.93 20.90 34.69
N ARG A 349 -88.01 20.29 33.92
CA ARG A 349 -88.29 19.77 32.55
C ARG A 349 -87.12 18.98 31.96
N LEU A 350 -87.52 18.05 31.10
CA LEU A 350 -86.86 16.84 30.60
C LEU A 350 -85.89 17.01 29.41
N ASP A 351 -85.04 15.97 29.28
CA ASP A 351 -84.48 15.31 28.09
C ASP A 351 -83.14 15.74 27.43
N LYS A 352 -82.36 14.68 27.13
CA LYS A 352 -81.00 14.51 26.56
C LYS A 352 -80.92 14.82 25.03
N PRO A 353 -79.87 14.39 24.27
CA PRO A 353 -78.45 14.80 24.20
C PRO A 353 -77.95 15.17 22.76
N ASP A 354 -76.81 15.88 22.65
CA ASP A 354 -75.72 15.96 21.61
C ASP A 354 -76.07 16.04 20.07
N PRO A 355 -75.14 16.32 19.10
CA PRO A 355 -73.67 16.48 19.10
C PRO A 355 -73.12 17.63 18.17
N PHE A 356 -71.82 17.56 17.81
CA PHE A 356 -71.05 18.25 16.72
C PHE A 356 -70.33 19.59 17.05
N ILE A 357 -69.07 19.85 16.69
CA ILE A 357 -67.91 19.07 16.19
C ILE A 357 -66.71 20.06 16.10
N LEU A 358 -65.51 19.65 16.54
CA LEU A 358 -64.21 19.74 15.85
C LEU A 358 -63.02 19.86 16.80
N THR A 359 -62.21 18.82 16.70
CA THR A 359 -60.91 18.57 17.27
C THR A 359 -59.87 19.57 16.75
N LEU A 360 -59.18 20.20 17.69
CA LEU A 360 -57.91 20.91 17.49
C LEU A 360 -56.84 19.90 17.05
N ASN A 361 -56.09 20.19 15.98
CA ASN A 361 -54.69 19.82 15.79
C ASN A 361 -54.13 20.54 14.55
N LYS A 362 -53.54 21.73 14.75
CA LYS A 362 -52.71 22.38 13.73
C LYS A 362 -51.26 22.10 14.06
N THR A 363 -50.64 21.30 13.22
CA THR A 363 -49.25 20.92 13.20
C THR A 363 -48.34 22.14 13.02
N THR A 364 -47.35 22.27 13.90
CA THR A 364 -46.16 23.09 13.70
C THR A 364 -45.08 22.23 13.06
N LYS A 365 -44.88 22.39 11.74
CA LYS A 365 -43.62 22.07 11.05
C LYS A 365 -43.33 23.24 10.11
N MET A 366 -42.45 24.12 10.51
CA MET A 366 -41.81 25.11 9.65
C MET A 366 -40.34 25.21 10.04
N ALA A 367 -39.49 24.67 9.16
CA ALA A 367 -38.17 25.14 8.79
C ALA A 367 -37.46 23.93 8.15
N ASP A 368 -37.61 23.77 6.83
CA ASP A 368 -36.56 23.12 6.05
C ASP A 368 -36.27 24.03 4.86
N GLU A 369 -35.00 24.37 4.77
CA GLU A 369 -34.42 25.28 3.81
C GLU A 369 -34.57 24.71 2.39
N ALA A 370 -34.89 25.57 1.43
CA ALA A 370 -35.06 25.19 0.04
C ALA A 370 -33.75 24.69 -0.58
N LEU A 371 -33.50 23.38 -0.50
CA LEU A 371 -32.52 22.69 -1.32
C LEU A 371 -33.07 22.64 -2.76
N SER A 372 -32.35 23.24 -3.71
CA SER A 372 -32.76 23.27 -5.12
C SER A 372 -32.49 21.91 -5.78
N ILE A 373 -33.41 20.96 -5.61
CA ILE A 373 -33.38 19.64 -6.25
C ILE A 373 -33.73 19.80 -7.74
N TYR A 374 -32.93 19.18 -8.61
CA TYR A 374 -33.10 19.26 -10.07
C TYR A 374 -34.15 18.28 -10.58
N ASP A 375 -34.14 17.04 -10.09
CA ASP A 375 -35.08 15.98 -10.47
C ASP A 375 -35.19 14.90 -9.37
N GLU A 376 -36.25 14.10 -9.43
CA GLU A 376 -36.48 12.95 -8.56
C GLU A 376 -36.43 11.66 -9.39
N ILE A 377 -35.52 10.75 -9.04
CA ILE A 377 -35.19 9.57 -9.84
C ILE A 377 -35.35 8.32 -8.98
N GLU A 378 -36.05 7.31 -9.50
CA GLU A 378 -36.20 6.01 -8.85
C GLU A 378 -34.89 5.21 -8.95
N ILE A 379 -34.54 4.48 -7.89
CA ILE A 379 -33.28 3.74 -7.85
C ILE A 379 -33.19 2.64 -8.93
N GLU A 380 -34.32 2.16 -9.44
CA GLU A 380 -34.40 1.22 -10.56
C GLU A 380 -33.80 1.78 -11.86
N ASP A 381 -33.84 3.09 -12.04
CA ASP A 381 -33.28 3.80 -13.21
C ASP A 381 -31.79 4.13 -13.04
N MET A 382 -31.20 3.85 -11.87
CA MET A 382 -29.79 4.06 -11.60
C MET A 382 -28.97 2.80 -11.90
N THR A 383 -27.76 2.99 -12.39
CA THR A 383 -26.81 1.91 -12.63
C THR A 383 -25.88 1.72 -11.43
N PHE A 384 -25.89 0.53 -10.83
CA PHE A 384 -25.02 0.18 -9.71
C PHE A 384 -23.66 -0.35 -10.17
N ASP A 385 -22.57 0.18 -9.61
CA ASP A 385 -21.22 -0.37 -9.78
C ASP A 385 -20.81 -1.20 -8.55
N PRO A 386 -20.66 -2.54 -8.68
CA PRO A 386 -20.33 -3.41 -7.56
C PRO A 386 -18.89 -3.27 -7.05
N VAL A 387 -17.98 -2.67 -7.82
CA VAL A 387 -16.57 -2.51 -7.41
C VAL A 387 -16.40 -1.29 -6.50
N LEU A 388 -17.13 -0.22 -6.82
CA LEU A 388 -17.07 1.05 -6.10
C LEU A 388 -18.22 1.21 -5.09
N GLN A 389 -19.22 0.31 -5.13
CA GLN A 389 -20.42 0.35 -4.29
C GLN A 389 -21.20 1.68 -4.40
N ILE A 390 -21.29 2.21 -5.63
CA ILE A 390 -21.92 3.50 -5.93
C ILE A 390 -23.01 3.32 -6.99
N TYR A 391 -24.15 4.00 -6.80
CA TYR A 391 -25.17 4.18 -7.82
C TYR A 391 -24.88 5.43 -8.63
N HIS A 392 -25.01 5.31 -9.96
CA HIS A 392 -24.79 6.44 -10.85
C HIS A 392 -25.89 6.64 -11.89
N TYR A 393 -26.13 7.91 -12.25
CA TYR A 393 -27.13 8.33 -13.23
C TYR A 393 -26.57 9.40 -14.18
N PRO A 394 -26.88 9.40 -15.49
CA PRO A 394 -26.37 10.38 -16.45
C PRO A 394 -26.85 11.81 -16.16
N CYS A 395 -25.93 12.75 -16.00
CA CYS A 395 -26.23 14.16 -15.78
C CYS A 395 -26.28 14.94 -17.11
N PRO A 396 -27.18 15.94 -17.29
CA PRO A 396 -27.24 16.76 -18.50
C PRO A 396 -25.97 17.58 -18.80
N CYS A 397 -25.05 17.72 -17.82
CA CYS A 397 -23.76 18.35 -18.04
C CYS A 397 -22.73 17.45 -18.75
N GLY A 398 -23.06 16.17 -18.96
CA GLY A 398 -22.18 15.17 -19.58
C GLY A 398 -21.36 14.31 -18.61
N ASP A 399 -21.46 14.59 -17.31
CA ASP A 399 -20.91 13.78 -16.22
C ASP A 399 -22.01 12.89 -15.60
N ARG A 400 -21.77 12.30 -14.43
CA ARG A 400 -22.73 11.43 -13.73
C ARG A 400 -23.06 11.98 -12.34
N PHE A 401 -24.29 11.74 -11.89
CA PHE A 401 -24.63 11.82 -10.47
C PHE A 401 -24.15 10.54 -9.80
N GLU A 402 -23.60 10.65 -8.59
CA GLU A 402 -23.04 9.53 -7.85
C GLU A 402 -23.53 9.60 -6.39
N ILE A 403 -23.88 8.45 -5.82
CA ILE A 403 -24.21 8.28 -4.40
C ILE A 403 -23.77 6.88 -3.93
N ALA A 404 -23.15 6.79 -2.76
CA ALA A 404 -22.71 5.50 -2.22
C ALA A 404 -23.90 4.70 -1.66
N ILE A 405 -23.80 3.37 -1.71
CA ILE A 405 -24.83 2.50 -1.14
C ILE A 405 -24.92 2.62 0.39
N ASP A 406 -23.81 2.91 1.05
CA ASP A 406 -23.77 3.08 2.50
C ASP A 406 -24.55 4.34 2.91
N ASP A 407 -24.39 5.44 2.18
CA ASP A 407 -25.12 6.70 2.40
C ASP A 407 -26.64 6.49 2.20
N LEU A 408 -27.05 5.73 1.18
CA LEU A 408 -28.45 5.34 0.97
C LEU A 408 -29.00 4.48 2.13
N ARG A 409 -28.19 3.58 2.70
CA ARG A 409 -28.59 2.78 3.87
C ARG A 409 -28.69 3.62 5.15
N GLU A 410 -27.93 4.70 5.24
CA GLU A 410 -27.97 5.67 6.34
C GLU A 410 -29.13 6.69 6.21
N GLY A 411 -29.84 6.69 5.09
CA GLY A 411 -31.01 7.52 4.83
C GLY A 411 -30.72 8.83 4.10
N GLU A 412 -29.56 8.93 3.43
CA GLU A 412 -29.23 10.07 2.57
C GLU A 412 -29.84 9.87 1.16
N GLU A 413 -30.79 10.73 0.80
CA GLU A 413 -31.57 10.63 -0.44
C GLU A 413 -31.04 11.55 -1.56
N ILE A 414 -29.89 12.22 -1.38
CA ILE A 414 -29.42 13.28 -2.30
C ILE A 414 -28.15 12.83 -3.03
N ALA A 415 -28.25 12.60 -4.35
CA ALA A 415 -27.09 12.34 -5.19
C ALA A 415 -26.56 13.63 -5.83
N VAL A 416 -25.24 13.80 -5.82
CA VAL A 416 -24.56 15.03 -6.25
C VAL A 416 -23.73 14.76 -7.50
N CYS A 417 -23.77 15.68 -8.47
CA CYS A 417 -22.86 15.63 -9.62
C CYS A 417 -21.59 16.43 -9.33
N PRO A 418 -20.38 15.82 -9.42
CA PRO A 418 -19.12 16.50 -9.12
C PRO A 418 -18.77 17.62 -10.12
N SER A 419 -19.32 17.57 -11.35
CA SER A 419 -19.03 18.56 -12.39
C SER A 419 -19.91 19.80 -12.36
N CYS A 420 -21.19 19.69 -11.99
CA CYS A 420 -22.15 20.80 -12.12
C CYS A 420 -22.86 21.20 -10.82
N SER A 421 -22.55 20.53 -9.69
CA SER A 421 -23.17 20.77 -8.37
C SER A 421 -24.71 20.65 -8.36
N LEU A 422 -25.31 20.10 -9.43
CA LEU A 422 -26.71 19.72 -9.41
C LEU A 422 -26.92 18.58 -8.41
N MET A 423 -28.08 18.60 -7.78
CA MET A 423 -28.51 17.62 -6.80
C MET A 423 -29.80 16.99 -7.29
N ILE A 424 -29.87 15.67 -7.30
CA ILE A 424 -31.10 14.92 -7.58
C ILE A 424 -31.52 14.17 -6.32
N LYS A 425 -32.82 13.91 -6.20
CA LYS A 425 -33.37 13.11 -5.11
C LYS A 425 -33.56 11.68 -5.59
N VAL A 426 -33.03 10.71 -4.85
CA VAL A 426 -33.17 9.27 -5.15
C VAL A 426 -34.33 8.71 -4.34
N ILE A 427 -35.31 8.11 -5.02
CA ILE A 427 -36.44 7.40 -4.40
C ILE A 427 -36.07 5.91 -4.36
N PHE A 428 -36.01 5.33 -3.16
CA PHE A 428 -35.65 3.94 -2.96
C PHE A 428 -36.40 3.34 -1.76
N ASP A 429 -36.65 2.02 -1.81
CA ASP A 429 -36.99 1.22 -0.64
C ASP A 429 -35.75 0.41 -0.19
N ILE A 430 -35.65 0.12 1.10
CA ILE A 430 -34.50 -0.59 1.70
C ILE A 430 -34.30 -1.99 1.07
N ASP A 431 -35.37 -2.60 0.57
CA ASP A 431 -35.35 -3.92 -0.06
C ASP A 431 -34.77 -3.93 -1.48
N ASP A 432 -34.73 -2.77 -2.17
CA ASP A 432 -34.26 -2.62 -3.55
C ASP A 432 -32.74 -2.37 -3.63
N LEU A 433 -32.09 -2.10 -2.50
CA LEU A 433 -30.65 -1.91 -2.42
C LEU A 433 -29.89 -3.23 -2.58
N ALA A 434 -28.82 -3.21 -3.37
CA ALA A 434 -27.91 -4.33 -3.49
C ALA A 434 -27.41 -4.80 -2.10
N LYS A 435 -27.70 -6.06 -1.77
CA LYS A 435 -27.25 -6.68 -0.52
C LYS A 435 -25.77 -7.00 -0.63
N ASP A 436 -25.02 -6.73 0.44
CA ASP A 436 -23.61 -7.13 0.48
C ASP A 436 -23.54 -8.64 0.29
N GLY A 437 -22.75 -9.06 -0.69
CA GLY A 437 -22.46 -10.47 -0.91
C GLY A 437 -21.82 -11.07 0.35
N PRO A 438 -21.94 -12.40 0.54
CA PRO A 438 -21.41 -13.09 1.71
C PRO A 438 -19.88 -12.97 1.86
#